data_AF-A0A356VXG0-F1
#
_entry.id   AF-A0A356VXG0-F1
#
_cell.length_a   1.000
_cell.length_b   1.000
_cell.length_c   1.000
_cell.angle_alpha   90.00
_cell.angle_beta   90.00
_cell.angle_gamma   90.00
#
_symmetry.space_group_name_H-M   'P 1'
#
loop_
_entity.id
_entity.type
_entity.pdbx_description
1 polymer ?
#
loop_
_entity_poly.entity_id
_entity_poly.type
_entity_poly.pdbx_seq_one_letter_code
_entity_poly.pdbx_strand_id
1 'polypeptide(L)' 'RGYFRRLGMHVQFNVVSRETLIDAQKHPEQYRSLVVRVAGYSAQFVTLDKSIQDDIINRTEQEAV' A
#
# COMPACT_ATOMS: atom_id res chain seq x y z
N ARG A 1 -6.38 19.61 5.50
CA ARG A 1 -7.69 20.17 5.92
C ARG A 1 -8.77 20.26 4.79
N GLY A 2 -8.52 19.80 3.55
CA GLY A 2 -9.42 20.07 2.40
C GLY A 2 -10.34 18.94 1.88
N TYR A 3 -10.19 17.69 2.31
CA TYR A 3 -10.96 16.54 1.78
C TYR A 3 -12.39 16.45 2.37
N PHE A 4 -12.50 16.39 3.70
CA PHE A 4 -13.79 16.31 4.39
C PHE A 4 -14.63 17.59 4.29
N ARG A 5 -14.01 18.75 4.04
CA ARG A 5 -14.72 20.01 3.75
C ARG A 5 -15.45 19.98 2.39
N ARG A 6 -15.13 19.04 1.50
CA ARG A 6 -15.75 18.85 0.18
C ARG A 6 -16.65 17.61 0.12
N LEU A 7 -17.23 17.20 1.25
CA LEU A 7 -18.11 16.02 1.35
C LEU A 7 -17.42 14.67 1.01
N GLY A 8 -16.08 14.61 1.01
CA GLY A 8 -15.37 13.34 0.88
C GLY A 8 -15.73 12.39 2.03
N MET A 9 -16.34 11.24 1.73
CA MET A 9 -16.90 10.35 2.75
C MET A 9 -15.89 9.34 3.30
N HIS A 10 -14.85 8.97 2.55
CA HIS A 10 -13.89 7.96 2.99
C HIS A 10 -12.55 8.08 2.26
N VAL A 11 -11.46 8.23 3.02
CA VAL A 11 -10.09 8.23 2.51
C VAL A 11 -9.27 7.19 3.26
N GLN A 12 -8.53 6.35 2.53
CA GLN A 12 -7.56 5.41 3.08
C GLN A 12 -6.19 5.75 2.53
N PHE A 13 -5.26 6.07 3.42
CA PHE A 13 -3.86 6.29 3.07
C PHE A 13 -3.08 5.00 3.35
N ASN A 14 -2.34 4.52 2.35
CA ASN A 14 -1.22 3.63 2.59
C ASN A 14 0.02 4.53 2.72
N VAL A 15 0.67 4.53 3.90
CA VAL A 15 1.92 5.28 4.14
C VAL A 15 3.08 4.28 4.12
N VAL A 16 3.32 3.67 2.95
CA VAL A 16 4.45 2.75 2.72
C VAL A 16 5.15 3.21 1.45
N SER A 17 6.48 3.31 1.48
CA SER A 17 7.24 3.76 0.31
C SER A 17 7.34 2.65 -0.73
N ARG A 18 7.49 3.03 -2.00
CA ARG A 18 7.71 2.09 -3.10
C ARG A 18 8.93 1.21 -2.84
N GLU A 19 10.01 1.79 -2.33
CA GLU A 19 11.25 1.08 -2.01
C GLU A 19 11.00 0.01 -0.95
N THR A 20 10.21 0.32 0.07
CA THR A 20 9.84 -0.62 1.14
C THR A 20 9.06 -1.81 0.58
N LEU A 21 8.13 -1.57 -0.34
CA LEU A 21 7.37 -2.63 -0.99
C LEU A 21 8.26 -3.50 -1.87
N ILE A 22 9.17 -2.90 -2.66
CA ILE A 22 10.14 -3.63 -3.49
C ILE A 22 11.08 -4.47 -2.62
N ASP A 23 11.54 -3.93 -1.49
CA ASP A 23 12.41 -4.66 -0.56
C ASP A 23 11.67 -5.83 0.10
N ALA A 24 10.40 -5.64 0.47
CA ALA A 24 9.55 -6.69 0.99
C ALA A 24 9.29 -7.85 0.00
N GLN A 25 9.40 -7.60 -1.31
CA GLN A 25 9.37 -8.69 -2.30
C GLN A 25 10.66 -9.51 -2.33
N LYS A 26 11.80 -8.87 -2.06
CA LYS A 26 13.12 -9.51 -2.05
C LYS A 26 13.41 -10.23 -0.74
N HIS A 27 12.92 -9.68 0.36
CA HIS A 27 13.20 -10.10 1.74
C HIS A 27 11.91 -10.34 2.55
N PRO A 28 10.98 -11.21 2.09
CA PRO A 28 9.68 -11.40 2.73
C PRO A 28 9.76 -11.81 4.22
N GLU A 29 10.86 -12.44 4.64
CA GLU A 29 11.12 -12.82 6.03
C GLU A 29 11.26 -11.63 6.98
N GLN A 30 11.71 -10.47 6.49
CA GLN A 30 11.89 -9.24 7.25
C GLN A 30 10.60 -8.43 7.35
N TYR A 31 9.64 -8.70 6.46
CA TYR A 31 8.40 -7.93 6.30
C TYR A 31 7.14 -8.75 6.57
N ARG A 32 7.21 -9.79 7.40
CA ARG A 32 6.05 -10.63 7.77
C ARG A 32 4.89 -9.84 8.40
N SER A 33 5.18 -8.73 9.06
CA SER A 33 4.19 -7.84 9.66
C SER A 33 3.76 -6.69 8.75
N LEU A 34 4.25 -6.61 7.51
CA LEU A 34 3.90 -5.55 6.57
C LEU A 34 2.48 -5.76 6.07
N VAL A 35 1.56 -4.90 6.49
CA VAL A 35 0.15 -4.93 6.10
C VAL A 35 -0.14 -3.82 5.10
N VAL A 36 -0.81 -4.18 4.01
CA VAL A 36 -1.23 -3.25 2.94
C VAL A 36 -2.76 -3.23 2.83
N ARG A 37 -3.33 -2.07 2.46
CA ARG A 37 -4.74 -1.96 2.06
C ARG A 37 -4.88 -2.37 0.60
N VAL A 38 -5.60 -3.45 0.36
CA VAL A 38 -6.15 -3.83 -0.95
C VAL A 38 -7.59 -3.32 -1.01
N ALA A 39 -8.13 -3.05 -2.21
CA ALA A 39 -9.48 -2.50 -2.36
C ALA A 39 -10.54 -3.35 -1.60
N GLY A 40 -10.94 -2.88 -0.42
CA GLY A 40 -11.93 -3.53 0.45
C GLY A 40 -11.39 -4.38 1.61
N TYR A 41 -10.07 -4.65 1.71
CA TYR A 41 -9.51 -5.45 2.82
C TYR A 41 -8.03 -5.16 3.13
N SER A 42 -7.57 -5.60 4.30
CA SER A 42 -6.16 -5.54 4.71
C SER A 42 -5.53 -6.92 4.60
N ALA A 43 -4.32 -7.01 4.04
CA ALA A 43 -3.59 -8.26 3.90
C ALA A 43 -2.09 -8.06 4.19
N GLN A 44 -1.41 -9.14 4.57
CA GLN A 44 0.05 -9.15 4.67
C GLN A 44 0.63 -9.10 3.25
N PHE A 45 1.47 -8.11 2.98
CA PHE A 45 2.00 -7.89 1.63
C PHE A 45 2.74 -9.13 1.09
N VAL A 46 3.53 -9.77 1.96
CA VAL A 46 4.36 -10.93 1.62
C VAL A 46 3.56 -12.20 1.35
N THR A 47 2.27 -12.24 1.71
CA THR A 47 1.38 -13.40 1.44
C THR A 47 0.58 -13.23 0.14
N LEU A 48 0.67 -12.07 -0.51
CA LEU A 48 -0.01 -11.80 -1.77
C LEU A 48 0.76 -12.37 -2.95
N ASP A 49 0.06 -12.69 -4.04
CA ASP A 49 0.70 -13.07 -5.29
C ASP A 49 1.58 -11.93 -5.84
N LYS A 50 2.67 -12.29 -6.50
CA LYS A 50 3.64 -11.35 -7.09
C LYS A 50 2.98 -10.31 -8.00
N SER A 51 1.97 -10.71 -8.79
CA SER A 51 1.19 -9.81 -9.64
C SER A 51 0.43 -8.75 -8.83
N ILE A 52 -0.20 -9.15 -7.72
CA ILE A 52 -0.93 -8.24 -6.82
C ILE A 52 0.04 -7.30 -6.12
N GLN A 53 1.19 -7.81 -5.68
CA GLN A 53 2.23 -6.99 -5.07
C GLN A 53 2.73 -5.92 -6.05
N ASP A 54 2.96 -6.29 -7.31
CA ASP A 54 3.40 -5.38 -8.37
C ASP A 54 2.33 -4.32 -8.69
N ASP A 55 1.06 -4.71 -8.71
CA ASP A 55 -0.06 -3.76 -8.85
C ASP A 55 -0.11 -2.75 -7.69
N ILE A 56 0.14 -3.18 -6.45
CA ILE A 56 0.18 -2.30 -5.27
C ILE A 56 1.38 -1.34 -5.37
N ILE A 57 2.55 -1.84 -5.76
CA ILE A 57 3.77 -1.05 -5.97
C ILE A 57 3.54 0.04 -7.01
N ASN A 58 2.88 -0.30 -8.13
CA ASN A 58 2.61 0.64 -9.21
C ASN A 58 1.54 1.68 -8.87
N ARG A 59 0.65 1.42 -7.90
CA ARG A 59 -0.35 2.39 -7.41
C ARG A 59 0.17 3.38 -6.39
N THR A 60 1.30 3.08 -5.74
CA THR A 60 1.81 3.86 -4.60
C THR A 60 2.48 5.17 -5.01
N GLU A 61 2.67 5.41 -6.32
CA GLU A 61 3.22 6.65 -6.85
C GLU A 61 2.15 7.75 -6.92
N GLN A 62 1.84 8.36 -5.79
CA GLN A 62 1.32 9.73 -5.74
C GLN A 62 2.31 10.57 -4.95
N GLU A 63 3.17 11.31 -5.67
CA GLU A 63 3.98 12.35 -5.04
C GLU A 63 3.04 13.33 -4.34
N ALA A 64 3.29 13.57 -3.06
CA ALA A 64 2.61 14.62 -2.32
C ALA A 64 2.96 15.96 -2.96
N VAL A 65 2.05 16.53 -3.75
CA VAL A 65 2.10 17.92 -4.22
C VAL A 65 1.82 18.86 -3.07
#